data_AF-A0A2V8LLS5-F1
#
_entry.id   AF-A0A2V8LLS5-F1
#
_cell.length_a   1.000
_cell.length_b   1.000
_cell.length_c   1.000
_cell.angle_alpha   90.00
_cell.angle_beta   90.00
_cell.angle_gamma   90.00
#
_symmetry.space_group_name_H-M   'P 1'
#
loop_
_entity.id
_entity.type
_entity.pdbx_description
1 polymer ?
#
loop_
_entity_poly.entity_id
_entity_poly.type
_entity_poly.pdbx_seq_one_letter_code
_entity_poly.pdbx_strand_id
1 'polypeptide(L)' 'MAGTTLMEKMFAEVQDTGSISRDSLRSFLDLSGMKVRDDQISSLQASLERTLESVKRIRDRNVPQSVEPAVMFRVRH' A
#
# COMPACT_ATOMS: atom_id res chain seq x y z
N MET A 1 -12.08 7.12 5.82
CA MET A 1 -11.05 8.12 5.45
C MET A 1 -9.70 7.88 6.11
N ALA A 2 -9.60 7.22 7.27
CA ALA A 2 -8.29 6.99 7.93
C ALA A 2 -7.30 6.14 7.09
N GLY A 3 -7.77 5.11 6.38
CA GLY A 3 -6.91 4.21 5.60
C GLY A 3 -6.23 4.88 4.40
N THR A 4 -6.91 5.81 3.72
CA THR A 4 -6.34 6.54 2.57
C THR A 4 -5.22 7.49 3.02
N THR A 5 -5.43 8.21 4.12
CA THR A 5 -4.41 9.12 4.69
C THR A 5 -3.18 8.34 5.18
N LEU A 6 -3.36 7.15 5.75
CA LEU A 6 -2.23 6.30 6.13
C LEU A 6 -1.43 5.83 4.91
N MET A 7 -2.11 5.40 3.83
CA MET A 7 -1.44 4.97 2.60
C MET A 7 -0.65 6.12 1.96
N GLU A 8 -1.19 7.34 1.94
CA GLU A 8 -0.49 8.53 1.45
C GLU A 8 0.76 8.83 2.28
N LYS A 9 0.65 8.73 3.62
CA LYS A 9 1.79 8.90 4.53
C LYS A 9 2.88 7.86 4.27
N MET A 10 2.53 6.59 4.15
CA MET A 10 3.47 5.51 3.85
C MET A 10 4.14 5.70 2.49
N PHE A 11 3.40 6.23 1.52
CA PHE A 11 3.96 6.56 0.21
C PHE A 11 5.01 7.67 0.29
N ALA A 12 4.73 8.72 1.08
CA ALA A 12 5.68 9.80 1.34
C ALA A 12 6.93 9.30 2.08
N GLU A 13 6.77 8.44 3.10
CA GLU A 13 7.89 7.85 3.83
C GLU A 13 8.85 7.08 2.92
N VAL A 14 8.32 6.26 1.99
CA VAL A 14 9.14 5.55 0.99
C VAL A 14 9.84 6.51 0.04
N GLN A 15 9.19 7.62 -0.35
CA GLN A 15 9.81 8.62 -1.23
C GLN A 15 10.93 9.40 -0.56
N ASP A 16 10.71 9.83 0.68
CA ASP A 16 11.61 10.72 1.40
C ASP A 16 12.79 9.95 2.02
N THR A 17 12.54 8.74 2.51
CA THR A 17 13.50 7.97 3.31
C THR A 17 13.89 6.62 2.73
N GLY A 18 13.20 6.16 1.68
CA GLY A 18 13.41 4.83 1.09
C GLY A 18 12.88 3.68 1.94
N SER A 19 12.18 3.96 3.05
CA SER A 19 11.66 2.93 3.97
C SER A 19 10.35 3.36 4.61
N ILE A 20 9.56 2.40 5.08
CA ILE A 20 8.33 2.67 5.86
C ILE A 20 8.68 2.59 7.35
N SER A 21 8.19 3.56 8.14
CA SER A 21 8.34 3.51 9.59
C SER A 21 7.58 2.32 10.21
N ARG A 22 8.13 1.75 11.29
CA ARG A 22 7.47 0.68 12.04
C ARG A 22 6.08 1.09 12.55
N ASP A 23 5.89 2.36 12.88
CA ASP A 23 4.60 2.87 13.38
C ASP A 23 3.54 2.94 12.28
N SER A 24 3.93 3.38 11.07
CA SER A 24 3.03 3.35 9.91
C SER A 24 2.69 1.92 9.48
N LEU A 25 3.67 1.01 9.56
CA LEU A 25 3.43 -0.42 9.34
C LEU A 25 2.47 -1.04 10.36
N ARG A 26 2.65 -0.76 11.66
CA ARG A 26 1.73 -1.22 12.71
C ARG A 26 0.33 -0.67 12.53
N SER A 27 0.20 0.63 12.25
CA SER A 27 -1.08 1.27 11.96
C SER A 27 -1.79 0.62 10.76
N PHE A 28 -1.03 0.21 9.74
CA PHE A 28 -1.57 -0.48 8.57
C PHE A 28 -2.07 -1.88 8.92
N LEU A 29 -1.29 -2.62 9.71
CA LEU A 29 -1.68 -3.95 10.19
C LEU A 29 -2.93 -3.88 11.07
N ASP A 30 -3.00 -2.92 11.98
CA ASP A 30 -4.17 -2.68 12.85
C ASP A 30 -5.43 -2.38 12.02
N LEU A 31 -5.31 -1.52 11.00
CA LEU A 31 -6.43 -1.21 10.10
C LEU A 31 -6.86 -2.40 9.24
N SER A 32 -5.91 -3.23 8.81
CA SER A 32 -6.20 -4.44 8.04
C SER A 32 -6.78 -5.58 8.89
N GLY A 33 -6.71 -5.47 10.22
CA GLY A 33 -7.08 -6.53 11.15
C GLY A 33 -6.14 -7.75 11.11
N MET A 34 -5.00 -7.65 10.43
CA MET A 34 -4.03 -8.74 10.32
C MET A 34 -3.15 -8.80 11.55
N LYS A 35 -3.19 -9.95 12.25
CA LYS A 35 -2.25 -10.26 13.32
C LYS A 35 -0.98 -10.86 12.72
N VAL A 36 0.12 -10.11 12.84
CA VAL A 36 1.43 -10.51 12.33
C VAL A 36 2.38 -10.68 13.51
N ARG A 37 3.19 -11.73 13.49
CA ARG A 37 4.19 -11.96 14.52
C ARG A 37 5.42 -11.07 14.28
N ASP A 38 6.15 -10.73 15.32
CA ASP A 38 7.30 -9.81 15.23
C ASP A 38 8.40 -10.31 14.26
N ASP A 39 8.60 -11.63 14.16
CA ASP A 39 9.55 -12.24 13.22
C ASP A 39 9.19 -12.03 11.75
N GLN A 40 7.91 -11.77 11.46
CA GLN A 40 7.37 -11.53 10.12
C GLN A 40 7.31 -10.03 9.77
N ILE A 41 7.47 -9.13 10.74
CA ILE A 41 7.33 -7.68 10.50
C ILE A 41 8.37 -7.18 9.51
N SER A 42 9.64 -7.57 9.66
CA SER A 42 10.71 -7.09 8.79
C SER A 42 10.55 -7.55 7.33
N SER A 43 10.09 -8.79 7.12
CA SER A 43 9.85 -9.31 5.76
C SER A 43 8.61 -8.69 5.12
N LEU A 44 7.59 -8.39 5.93
CA LEU A 44 6.39 -7.70 5.49
C LEU A 44 6.69 -6.25 5.13
N GLN A 45 7.52 -5.56 5.93
CA GLN A 45 7.99 -4.22 5.65
C GLN A 45 8.67 -4.13 4.27
N ALA A 46 9.68 -4.97 4.03
CA ALA A 46 10.41 -4.98 2.76
C ALA A 46 9.53 -5.37 1.56
N SER A 47 8.49 -6.18 1.77
CA SER A 47 7.53 -6.53 0.72
C SER A 47 6.60 -5.37 0.41
N LEU A 48 6.12 -4.68 1.44
CA LEU A 48 5.23 -3.53 1.32
C LEU A 48 5.93 -2.34 0.65
N GLU A 49 7.17 -2.06 1.01
CA GLU A 49 8.02 -1.05 0.36
C GLU A 49 8.13 -1.31 -1.15
N ARG A 50 8.42 -2.54 -1.55
CA ARG A 50 8.48 -2.94 -2.98
C ARG A 50 7.13 -2.81 -3.68
N THR A 51 6.03 -3.11 -2.99
CA THR A 51 4.69 -2.94 -3.54
C THR A 51 4.37 -1.46 -3.75
N LEU A 52 4.66 -0.58 -2.79
CA LEU A 52 4.44 0.86 -2.93
C LEU A 52 5.27 1.45 -4.07
N GLU A 53 6.53 1.02 -4.22
CA GLU A 53 7.38 1.40 -5.36
C GLU A 53 6.77 0.95 -6.70
N SER A 54 6.17 -0.25 -6.73
CA SER A 54 5.50 -0.75 -7.94
C SER A 54 4.22 0.03 -8.25
N VAL A 55 3.44 0.40 -7.24
CA VAL A 55 2.24 1.23 -7.38
C VAL A 55 2.60 2.62 -7.88
N LYS A 56 3.74 3.19 -7.46
CA LYS A 56 4.28 4.45 -8.01
C LYS A 56 4.42 4.40 -9.52
N ARG A 57 5.01 3.33 -10.05
CA ARG A 57 5.16 3.14 -11.51
C ARG A 57 3.82 3.10 -12.24
N ILE A 58 2.75 2.64 -11.57
CA ILE A 58 1.39 2.64 -12.14
C ILE A 58 0.80 4.05 -12.07
N ARG A 59 0.98 4.77 -10.97
CA ARG A 59 0.51 6.16 -10.80
C ARG A 59 1.19 7.11 -11.80
N ASP A 60 2.48 6.91 -12.04
CA ASP A 60 3.27 7.72 -12.97
C ASP A 60 2.94 7.43 -14.44
N ARG A 61 2.22 6.33 -14.72
CA ARG A 61 1.63 6.15 -16.04
C ARG A 61 0.50 7.16 -16.20
N ASN A 62 0.65 8.06 -17.17
CA ASN A 62 -0.45 8.88 -17.67
C ASN A 62 -1.53 7.94 -18.26
N VAL A 63 -2.49 7.55 -17.43
CA VAL A 63 -3.70 6.87 -17.87
C VAL A 63 -4.59 7.92 -18.52
N PRO A 64 -4.94 7.79 -19.81
CA PRO A 64 -5.89 8.71 -20.44
C PRO A 64 -7.19 8.69 -19.64
N GLN A 65 -7.71 9.87 -19.28
CA GLN A 65 -8.95 9.98 -18.48
C GLN A 65 -10.20 9.42 -19.19
N SER A 66 -10.08 9.07 -20.47
CA SER A 66 -11.11 8.38 -21.25
C SER A 66 -11.18 6.86 -20.99
N VAL A 67 -10.28 6.30 -20.18
CA VAL A 67 -10.27 4.88 -19.84
C VAL A 67 -11.19 4.65 -18.64
N GLU A 68 -12.35 4.06 -18.87
CA GLU A 68 -13.25 3.64 -17.80
C GLU A 68 -12.56 2.59 -16.90
N PRO A 69 -12.73 2.65 -15.57
CA PRO A 69 -12.18 1.65 -14.68
C PRO A 69 -12.79 0.28 -14.98
N ALA A 70 -11.95 -0.72 -15.24
CA ALA A 70 -12.40 -2.09 -15.48
C ALA A 70 -12.92 -2.70 -14.16
N VAL A 71 -14.20 -2.52 -13.86
CA VAL A 71 -14.83 -3.14 -12.69
C VAL A 71 -15.30 -4.56 -13.05
N MET A 72 -14.48 -5.57 -12.76
CA MET A 72 -14.90 -6.97 -12.84
C MET A 72 -15.53 -7.42 -11.52
N PHE A 73 -16.85 -7.35 -11.41
CA PHE A 73 -17.59 -8.05 -10.35
C PHE A 73 -17.67 -9.54 -10.71
N ARG A 74 -16.80 -10.37 -10.13
CA ARG A 74 -16.96 -11.83 -10.17
C ARG A 74 -17.96 -12.25 -9.09
N VAL A 75 -19.24 -12.35 -9.46
CA VAL A 75 -20.25 -13.02 -8.63
C VAL A 75 -20.04 -14.53 -8.79
N ARG A 76 -19.73 -15.24 -7.70
CA ARG A 76 -19.77 -16.71 -7.67
C ARG A 76 -21.23 -17.12 -7.52
N HIS A 77 -21.77 -17.82 -8.52
CA HIS A 77 -23.01 -18.58 -8.41
C HIS A 77 -22.75 -19.90 -7.68
#